data_AF-A0A4Y2QRY4-F1
#
_entry.id   AF-A0A4Y2QRY4-F1
#
_cell.length_a   1.000
_cell.length_b   1.000
_cell.length_c   1.000
_cell.angle_alpha   90.00
_cell.angle_beta   90.00
_cell.angle_gamma   90.00
#
_symmetry.space_group_name_H-M   'P 1'
#
loop_
_entity.id
_entity.type
_entity.pdbx_description
1 polymer ?
#
loop_
_entity_poly.entity_id
_entity_poly.type
_entity_poly.pdbx_seq_one_letter_code
_entity_poly.pdbx_strand_id
1 'polypeptide(L)'
;MYWMQVEQRQCYSEEFETLAGVGQVKKNSSLYNFGPFLDDKGILRMGGRLEYSDFSSDEKHPIILPRNSSLTGLIVQDEHIYMKHGGIATTLAKIRSRFWIPKGRQIVQKIIRRCLICRRYSAKSADKLASQLPEDRIAQTPPFLFQWC
;
A
#
# COMPACT_ATOMS: atom_id res chain seq x y z
N MET A 1 -19.78 2.68 -5.95
CA MET A 1 -19.43 1.58 -6.87
C MET A 1 -19.46 2.00 -8.34
N TYR A 2 -20.45 2.79 -8.80
CA TYR A 2 -20.54 3.26 -10.20
C TYR A 2 -19.22 3.83 -10.78
N TRP A 3 -18.57 4.76 -10.08
CA TRP A 3 -17.32 5.36 -10.54
C TRP A 3 -16.18 4.35 -10.75
N MET A 4 -16.11 3.29 -9.95
CA MET A 4 -15.10 2.23 -10.14
C MET A 4 -15.32 1.48 -11.44
N GLN A 5 -16.57 1.16 -11.75
CA GLN A 5 -16.92 0.48 -13.00
C GLN A 5 -16.59 1.34 -14.22
N VAL A 6 -16.88 2.64 -14.18
CA VAL A 6 -16.56 3.58 -15.25
C VAL A 6 -15.05 3.63 -15.48
N GLU A 7 -14.26 3.80 -14.43
CA GLU A 7 -12.80 3.83 -14.49
C GLU A 7 -12.20 2.51 -15.01
N GLN A 8 -12.74 1.38 -14.57
CA GLN A 8 -12.33 0.05 -15.03
C GLN A 8 -12.60 -0.12 -16.53
N ARG A 9 -13.79 0.25 -17.03
CA ARG A 9 -14.13 0.13 -18.45
C ARG A 9 -13.23 0.99 -19.34
N GLN A 10 -12.83 2.16 -18.86
CA GLN A 10 -11.91 3.03 -19.59
C GLN A 10 -10.47 2.46 -19.62
N CYS A 11 -10.02 1.89 -18.51
CA CYS A 11 -8.63 1.42 -18.38
C CYS A 11 -8.40 -0.02 -18.84
N TYR A 12 -9.44 -0.85 -18.86
CA TYR A 12 -9.39 -2.29 -19.13
C TYR A 12 -10.39 -2.70 -20.22
N SER A 13 -10.64 -1.83 -21.22
CA SER A 13 -11.68 -2.05 -22.23
C SER A 13 -11.53 -3.41 -22.94
N GLU A 14 -10.29 -3.78 -23.29
CA GLU A 14 -9.98 -5.05 -23.95
C GLU A 14 -10.28 -6.26 -23.05
N GLU A 15 -9.97 -6.17 -21.75
CA GLU A 15 -10.31 -7.21 -20.79
C GLU A 15 -11.83 -7.37 -20.63
N PHE A 16 -12.59 -6.27 -20.65
CA PHE A 16 -14.05 -6.33 -20.62
C PHE A 16 -14.62 -7.00 -21.87
N GLU A 17 -14.13 -6.64 -23.06
CA GLU A 17 -14.59 -7.26 -24.32
C GLU A 17 -14.28 -8.76 -24.36
N THR A 18 -13.07 -9.15 -23.97
CA THR A 18 -12.66 -10.56 -23.99
C THR A 18 -13.36 -11.41 -22.94
N LEU A 19 -13.64 -10.84 -21.76
CA LEU A 19 -14.48 -11.51 -20.75
C LEU A 19 -15.94 -11.66 -21.19
N ALA A 20 -16.50 -10.67 -21.89
CA ALA A 20 -17.87 -10.76 -22.40
C ALA A 20 -18.01 -11.76 -23.56
N GLY A 21 -16.98 -11.93 -24.39
CA GLY A 21 -17.01 -12.84 -25.54
C GLY A 21 -16.55 -14.26 -25.22
N VAL A 22 -15.29 -14.42 -24.81
CA VAL A 22 -14.61 -15.73 -24.65
C VAL A 22 -14.65 -16.21 -23.20
N GLY A 23 -15.04 -15.34 -22.25
CA GLY A 23 -15.03 -15.66 -20.82
C GLY A 23 -13.64 -15.65 -20.20
N GLN A 24 -12.61 -15.21 -20.94
CA GLN A 24 -11.23 -15.17 -20.44
C GLN A 24 -10.46 -14.00 -21.04
N VAL A 25 -9.65 -13.35 -20.20
CA VAL A 25 -8.72 -12.29 -20.61
C VAL A 25 -7.59 -12.85 -21.47
N LYS A 26 -7.00 -12.03 -22.36
CA LYS A 26 -5.85 -12.42 -23.19
C LYS A 26 -4.60 -12.74 -22.35
N LYS A 27 -3.80 -13.72 -22.81
CA LYS A 27 -2.56 -14.19 -22.15
C LYS A 27 -1.49 -13.11 -21.93
N ASN A 28 -1.48 -12.07 -22.76
CA ASN A 28 -0.54 -10.96 -22.67
C ASN A 28 -0.99 -9.85 -21.70
N SER A 29 -2.24 -9.87 -21.21
CA SER A 29 -2.70 -8.89 -20.24
C SER A 29 -2.01 -9.09 -18.91
N SER A 30 -1.69 -7.97 -18.26
CA SER A 30 -1.18 -7.97 -16.89
C SER A 30 -2.15 -8.60 -15.88
N LEU A 31 -3.43 -8.75 -16.24
CA LEU A 31 -4.46 -9.33 -15.40
C LEU A 31 -4.60 -10.85 -15.59
N TYR A 32 -4.07 -11.44 -16.66
CA TYR A 32 -4.31 -12.84 -17.04
C TYR A 32 -4.09 -13.85 -15.90
N ASN A 33 -2.93 -13.76 -15.24
CA ASN A 33 -2.54 -14.69 -14.18
C ASN A 33 -3.40 -14.59 -12.91
N PHE A 34 -4.25 -13.58 -12.81
CA PHE A 34 -5.14 -13.37 -11.67
C PHE A 34 -6.55 -13.92 -11.88
N GLY A 35 -6.80 -14.62 -12.99
CA GLY A 35 -8.13 -15.17 -13.31
C GLY A 35 -9.27 -14.16 -13.15
N PRO A 36 -9.16 -12.95 -13.72
CA PRO A 36 -10.13 -11.89 -13.48
C PRO A 36 -11.50 -12.26 -14.06
N PHE A 37 -12.55 -11.80 -13.40
CA PHE A 37 -13.93 -12.03 -13.81
C PHE A 37 -14.80 -10.79 -13.52
N LEU A 38 -15.98 -10.74 -14.14
CA LEU A 38 -16.99 -9.72 -13.87
C LEU A 38 -17.98 -10.25 -12.83
N ASP A 39 -18.21 -9.49 -11.76
CA ASP A 39 -19.25 -9.81 -10.79
C ASP A 39 -20.66 -9.46 -11.33
N ASP A 40 -21.70 -9.79 -10.55
CA ASP A 40 -23.10 -9.52 -10.90
C ASP A 40 -23.41 -8.03 -11.14
N LYS A 41 -22.52 -7.13 -10.69
CA LYS A 41 -22.62 -5.68 -10.86
C LYS A 41 -21.79 -5.19 -12.06
N GLY A 42 -21.16 -6.09 -12.80
CA GLY A 42 -20.29 -5.79 -13.92
C GLY A 42 -19.00 -5.08 -13.50
N ILE A 43 -18.49 -5.37 -12.29
CA ILE A 43 -17.23 -4.84 -11.78
C ILE A 43 -16.15 -5.91 -11.97
N LEU A 44 -14.99 -5.47 -12.44
CA LEU A 44 -13.84 -6.35 -12.66
C LEU A 44 -13.19 -6.72 -11.32
N ARG A 45 -13.18 -8.00 -11.00
CA ARG A 45 -12.62 -8.57 -9.76
C ARG A 45 -11.55 -9.60 -10.06
N MET A 46 -10.69 -9.81 -9.07
CA MET A 46 -9.67 -10.85 -9.09
C MET A 46 -10.28 -12.22 -8.76
N GLY A 47 -9.96 -13.24 -9.58
CA GLY A 47 -10.20 -14.63 -9.24
C GLY A 47 -9.29 -15.07 -8.09
N GLY A 48 -9.85 -15.84 -7.16
CA GLY A 48 -9.19 -16.17 -5.89
C GLY A 48 -9.10 -17.67 -5.63
N ARG A 49 -8.11 -18.06 -4.81
CA ARG A 49 -7.97 -19.43 -4.27
C ARG A 49 -8.69 -19.59 -2.93
N LEU A 50 -9.34 -18.53 -2.46
CA LEU A 50 -10.01 -18.45 -1.15
C LEU A 50 -11.53 -18.61 -1.27
N GLU A 51 -12.02 -19.15 -2.38
CA GLU A 51 -13.45 -19.30 -2.69
C GLU A 51 -14.23 -19.96 -1.52
N TYR A 52 -13.67 -21.01 -0.94
CA TYR A 52 -14.26 -21.79 0.16
C TYR A 52 -13.90 -21.32 1.58
N SER A 53 -13.22 -20.19 1.73
CA SER A 53 -12.91 -19.63 3.07
C SER A 53 -14.12 -18.92 3.70
N ASP A 54 -14.05 -18.58 4.98
CA ASP A 54 -15.09 -17.78 5.65
C ASP A 54 -14.92 -16.26 5.45
N PHE A 55 -14.01 -15.85 4.56
CA PHE A 55 -13.77 -14.43 4.27
C PHE A 55 -14.96 -13.77 3.56
N SER A 56 -15.02 -12.44 3.66
CA SER A 56 -16.00 -11.67 2.90
C SER A 56 -15.77 -11.79 1.40
N SER A 57 -16.80 -11.57 0.59
CA SER A 57 -16.70 -11.63 -0.88
C SER A 57 -15.61 -10.67 -1.43
N ASP A 58 -15.48 -9.48 -0.84
CA ASP A 58 -14.45 -8.51 -1.21
C ASP A 58 -13.02 -8.97 -0.87
N GLU A 59 -12.84 -9.74 0.20
CA GLU A 59 -11.54 -10.31 0.57
C GLU A 59 -11.17 -11.52 -0.30
N LYS A 60 -12.17 -12.35 -0.65
CA LYS A 60 -12.00 -13.49 -1.56
C LYS A 60 -11.69 -13.03 -2.98
N HIS A 61 -12.40 -12.00 -3.43
CA HIS A 61 -12.36 -11.49 -4.80
C HIS A 61 -12.19 -9.97 -4.81
N PRO A 62 -10.98 -9.45 -4.50
CA PRO A 62 -10.73 -8.02 -4.46
C PRO A 62 -11.06 -7.32 -5.78
N ILE A 63 -11.58 -6.11 -5.68
CA ILE A 63 -11.91 -5.27 -6.84
C ILE A 63 -10.62 -4.78 -7.50
N ILE A 64 -10.49 -4.95 -8.81
CA ILE A 64 -9.29 -4.53 -9.54
C ILE A 64 -9.34 -3.03 -9.81
N LEU A 65 -8.40 -2.27 -9.27
CA LEU A 65 -8.33 -0.82 -9.48
C LEU A 65 -7.21 -0.45 -10.46
N PRO A 66 -7.49 0.42 -11.46
CA PRO A 66 -6.46 0.91 -12.37
C PRO A 66 -5.36 1.66 -11.62
N ARG A 67 -4.11 1.28 -11.83
CA ARG A 67 -2.96 1.92 -11.16
C ARG A 67 -2.90 3.44 -11.42
N ASN A 68 -3.19 3.87 -12.64
CA ASN A 68 -3.03 5.25 -13.09
C ASN A 68 -4.34 6.04 -13.05
N SER A 69 -5.24 5.71 -12.11
CA SER A 69 -6.48 6.46 -11.90
C SER A 69 -6.37 7.41 -10.71
N SER A 70 -6.98 8.59 -10.83
CA SER A 70 -7.14 9.53 -9.72
C SER A 70 -7.94 8.92 -8.58
N LEU A 71 -8.95 8.11 -8.88
CA LEU A 71 -9.76 7.40 -7.89
C LEU A 71 -8.90 6.45 -7.05
N THR A 72 -8.02 5.67 -7.68
CA THR A 72 -7.09 4.80 -6.99
C THR A 72 -6.16 5.58 -6.07
N GLY A 73 -5.70 6.75 -6.51
CA GLY A 73 -4.88 7.64 -5.68
C GLY A 73 -5.62 8.12 -4.42
N LEU A 74 -6.89 8.53 -4.57
CA LEU A 74 -7.72 8.97 -3.46
C LEU A 74 -8.01 7.82 -2.47
N ILE A 75 -8.33 6.62 -2.96
CA ILE A 75 -8.56 5.45 -2.11
C ILE A 75 -7.32 5.11 -1.30
N VAL A 76 -6.15 5.08 -1.94
CA VAL A 76 -4.90 4.78 -1.23
C VAL A 76 -4.57 5.84 -0.19
N GLN A 77 -4.86 7.12 -0.47
CA GLN A 77 -4.68 8.21 0.48
C GLN A 77 -5.64 8.11 1.67
N ASP A 78 -6.90 7.80 1.41
CA ASP A 78 -7.92 7.61 2.44
C ASP A 78 -7.55 6.46 3.38
N GLU A 79 -7.21 5.28 2.82
CA GLU A 79 -6.77 4.12 3.60
C GLU A 79 -5.49 4.41 4.40
N HIS A 80 -4.56 5.19 3.84
CA HIS A 80 -3.36 5.62 4.56
C HIS A 80 -3.68 6.49 5.79
N ILE A 81 -4.63 7.42 5.66
CA ILE A 81 -5.10 8.29 6.75
C ILE A 81 -5.91 7.47 7.77
N TYR A 82 -6.78 6.59 7.30
CA TYR A 82 -7.57 5.68 8.13
C TYR A 82 -6.68 4.80 9.01
N MET A 83 -5.61 4.24 8.44
CA MET A 83 -4.59 3.46 9.15
C MET A 83 -3.61 4.31 9.97
N LYS A 84 -3.98 5.57 10.29
CA LYS A 84 -3.23 6.49 11.16
C LYS A 84 -1.79 6.68 10.70
N HIS A 85 -1.59 6.91 9.41
CA HIS A 85 -0.28 7.05 8.79
C HIS A 85 0.61 5.82 8.90
N GLY A 86 0.01 4.64 8.97
CA GLY A 86 0.71 3.36 8.89
C GLY A 86 1.66 3.29 7.69
N GLY A 87 2.73 2.53 7.84
CA GLY A 87 3.75 2.38 6.79
C GLY A 87 3.19 1.74 5.51
N ILE A 88 4.08 1.61 4.51
CA ILE A 88 3.73 1.05 3.20
C ILE A 88 3.10 -0.35 3.32
N ALA A 89 3.67 -1.22 4.16
CA ALA A 89 3.19 -2.59 4.33
C ALA A 89 1.78 -2.63 4.93
N THR A 90 1.55 -1.87 6.01
CA THR A 90 0.26 -1.78 6.69
C THR A 90 -0.84 -1.24 5.78
N THR A 91 -0.56 -0.12 5.11
CA THR A 91 -1.50 0.50 4.16
C THR A 91 -1.82 -0.46 3.01
N LEU A 92 -0.79 -1.11 2.45
CA LEU A 92 -0.97 -2.06 1.35
C LEU A 92 -1.75 -3.32 1.76
N ALA A 93 -1.53 -3.82 2.98
CA ALA A 93 -2.29 -4.95 3.51
C ALA A 93 -3.77 -4.59 3.66
N LYS A 94 -4.07 -3.39 4.19
CA LYS A 94 -5.44 -2.89 4.30
C LYS A 94 -6.11 -2.75 2.94
N ILE A 95 -5.43 -2.14 1.97
CA ILE A 95 -5.94 -2.04 0.59
C ILE A 95 -6.27 -3.43 0.03
N ARG A 96 -5.39 -4.41 0.21
CA ARG A 96 -5.57 -5.78 -0.31
C ARG A 96 -6.74 -6.55 0.29
N SER A 97 -7.29 -6.13 1.42
CA SER A 97 -8.54 -6.72 1.95
C SER A 97 -9.75 -6.46 1.06
N ARG A 98 -9.72 -5.46 0.16
CA ARG A 98 -10.87 -5.08 -0.66
C ARG A 98 -10.53 -4.78 -2.12
N PHE A 99 -9.29 -4.35 -2.37
CA PHE A 99 -8.85 -3.86 -3.67
C PHE A 99 -7.53 -4.50 -4.09
N TRP A 100 -7.43 -4.81 -5.37
CA TRP A 100 -6.17 -5.17 -6.00
C TRP A 100 -5.73 -4.11 -6.99
N ILE A 101 -4.56 -3.52 -6.74
CA ILE A 101 -3.96 -2.53 -7.64
C ILE A 101 -2.73 -3.18 -8.29
N PRO A 102 -2.65 -3.31 -9.63
CA PRO A 102 -1.44 -3.73 -10.31
C PRO A 102 -0.26 -2.83 -9.94
N LYS A 103 0.85 -3.44 -9.50
CA LYS A 103 2.01 -2.72 -8.94
C LYS A 103 1.64 -1.83 -7.73
N GLY A 104 0.66 -2.24 -6.93
CA GLY A 104 0.08 -1.48 -5.81
C GLY A 104 1.08 -0.90 -4.82
N ARG A 105 2.16 -1.63 -4.49
CA ARG A 105 3.21 -1.13 -3.59
C ARG A 105 3.82 0.19 -4.07
N GLN A 106 3.96 0.38 -5.39
CA GLN A 106 4.56 1.59 -5.96
C GLN A 106 3.65 2.81 -5.78
N ILE A 107 2.33 2.66 -5.96
CA ILE A 107 1.39 3.77 -5.76
C ILE A 107 1.24 4.12 -4.27
N VAL A 108 1.19 3.12 -3.39
CA VAL A 108 1.19 3.32 -1.94
C VAL A 108 2.45 4.09 -1.51
N GLN A 109 3.62 3.64 -1.96
CA GLN A 109 4.87 4.34 -1.67
C GLN A 109 4.88 5.79 -2.20
N LYS A 110 4.37 6.02 -3.42
CA LYS A 110 4.27 7.37 -4.02
C LYS A 110 3.40 8.30 -3.16
N ILE A 111 2.28 7.80 -2.65
CA ILE A 111 1.33 8.59 -1.87
C ILE A 111 1.87 8.87 -0.47
N ILE A 112 2.41 7.85 0.21
CA ILE A 112 3.00 8.02 1.55
C ILE A 112 4.19 9.00 1.52
N ARG A 113 5.04 8.94 0.49
CA ARG A 113 6.17 9.89 0.33
C ARG A 113 5.71 11.35 0.15
N ARG A 114 4.49 11.57 -0.34
CA ARG A 114 3.89 12.90 -0.50
C ARG A 114 3.11 13.36 0.74
N CYS A 115 2.85 12.46 1.69
CA CYS A 115 2.17 12.81 2.93
C CYS A 115 3.07 13.71 3.80
N LEU A 116 2.60 14.92 4.10
CA LEU A 116 3.33 15.88 4.93
C LEU A 116 3.58 15.36 6.35
N ILE A 117 2.62 14.64 6.91
CA ILE A 117 2.70 14.06 8.25
C ILE A 117 3.82 13.01 8.27
N CYS A 118 3.77 12.02 7.38
CA CYS A 118 4.84 11.02 7.27
C CYS A 118 6.20 11.66 6.98
N ARG A 119 6.25 12.66 6.10
CA ARG A 119 7.51 13.35 5.78
C ARG A 119 8.10 14.01 7.01
N ARG A 120 7.28 14.68 7.83
CA ARG A 120 7.71 15.30 9.09
C ARG A 120 8.24 14.26 10.08
N TYR A 121 7.52 13.15 10.29
CA TYR A 121 7.95 12.09 11.21
C TYR A 121 9.16 11.28 10.70
N SER A 122 9.37 11.22 9.38
CA SER A 122 10.54 10.58 8.76
C SER A 122 11.77 11.49 8.67
N ALA A 123 11.64 12.77 9.00
CA ALA A 123 12.74 13.70 8.91
C ALA A 123 13.85 13.29 9.88
N LYS A 124 15.09 13.25 9.38
CA LYS A 124 16.24 13.04 10.25
C LYS A 124 16.33 14.20 11.24
N SER A 125 16.57 13.88 12.50
CA SER A 125 16.99 14.88 13.48
C SER A 125 18.19 15.63 12.94
N ALA A 126 18.26 16.94 13.19
CA ALA A 126 19.49 17.69 12.92
C ALA A 126 20.65 17.02 13.67
N ASP A 127 21.78 16.88 12.99
CA ASP A 127 23.01 16.44 13.63
C ASP A 127 23.31 17.44 14.75
N LYS A 128 23.18 16.99 16.00
CA LYS A 128 23.69 17.76 17.11
C LYS A 128 25.21 17.65 17.00
N LEU A 129 25.90 18.78 16.87
CA LEU A 129 27.33 18.83 17.17
C LEU A 129 27.50 18.22 18.55
N ALA A 130 28.16 17.06 18.61
CA ALA A 130 28.46 16.44 19.89
C ALA A 130 29.34 17.43 20.65
N SER A 131 28.81 17.98 21.75
CA SER A 131 29.61 18.79 22.65
C SER A 131 30.79 17.95 23.15
N GLN A 132 31.94 18.59 23.38
CA GLN A 132 33.07 17.92 24.02
C GLN A 132 32.60 17.27 25.32
N LEU A 133 32.97 16.01 25.53
CA LEU A 133 32.70 15.34 26.80
C LEU A 133 33.56 16.03 27.87
N PRO A 134 33.02 16.26 29.10
CA PRO A 134 33.84 16.73 30.21
C PRO A 134 35.02 15.80 30.43
N GLU A 135 36.17 16.36 30.81
CA GLU A 135 37.42 15.64 31.02
C GLU A 135 37.25 14.48 32.01
N ASP A 136 36.48 14.69 33.08
CA ASP A 136 36.12 13.69 34.10
C ASP A 136 35.42 12.44 33.53
N ARG A 137 34.79 12.54 32.35
CA ARG A 137 34.14 11.42 31.67
C ARG A 137 35.07 10.65 30.72
N ILE A 138 36.21 11.23 30.35
CA ILE A 138 37.22 10.63 29.46
C ILE A 138 38.45 10.16 30.26
N ALA A 139 38.71 10.80 31.40
CA ALA A 139 39.79 10.46 32.30
C ALA A 139 39.69 8.99 32.72
N GLN A 140 40.73 8.21 32.43
CA GLN A 140 40.83 6.84 32.91
C GLN A 140 41.19 6.86 34.38
N THR A 141 40.19 6.98 35.24
CA THR A 141 40.36 6.82 36.69
C THR A 141 40.07 5.38 37.10
N PRO A 142 40.87 4.79 37.99
CA PRO A 142 40.54 3.52 38.61
C PRO A 142 39.15 3.57 39.26
N PRO A 143 38.34 2.50 39.15
CA PRO A 143 37.07 2.45 39.86
C PRO A 143 37.32 2.56 41.37
N PHE A 144 36.64 3.52 42.01
CA PHE A 144 36.70 3.82 43.45
C PHE A 144 38.02 4.42 43.96
N LEU A 145 38.59 5.39 43.25
CA LEU A 145 39.61 6.23 43.87
C LEU A 145 38.94 7.09 44.96
N PHE A 146 39.05 6.66 46.21
CA PHE A 146 38.56 7.40 47.37
C PHE A 146 39.33 8.71 47.47
N GLN A 147 38.69 9.81 47.07
CA GLN A 147 39.20 11.16 47.28
C GLN A 147 38.53 11.73 48.53
N TRP A 148 39.00 11.30 49.70
CA TRP A 148 38.73 11.96 50.96
C TRP A 148 40.00 12.73 51.36
N CYS A 149 39.83 14.05 51.49
CA CYS A 149 40.73 15.11 51.98
C CYS A 149 42.23 14.80 52.16
#